data_AF-A0A962M5B2-F1
#
_entry.id   AF-A0A962M5B2-F1
#
_cell.length_a   1.000
_cell.length_b   1.000
_cell.length_c   1.000
_cell.angle_alpha   90.00
_cell.angle_beta   90.00
_cell.angle_gamma   90.00
#
_symmetry.space_group_name_H-M   'P 1'
#
loop_
_entity.id
_entity.type
_entity.pdbx_description
1 polymer ?
#
loop_
_entity_poly.entity_id
_entity_poly.type
_entity_poly.pdbx_seq_one_letter_code
_entity_poly.pdbx_strand_id
1 'polypeptide(L)'
;MNIINENLYTSGVDIKGFTSNGVVKGNGELVMGAGTAKQVKILHPDLPLLFGNMLKTSFRKVNGTYRYGYLYDEDTSIIAVQTKYHYKDASDVELIEYSLELLNKFAQLHSNKLIGIPFPGIGEGKLNKNDVLFLLEALPTNVLVFEYEKD
;
A
#
# COMPACT_ATOMS: atom_id res chain seq x y z
N MET A 1 -9.25 -12.04 11.30
CA MET A 1 -8.64 -11.61 10.03
C MET A 1 -9.57 -12.00 8.88
N ASN A 2 -9.88 -11.07 7.98
CA ASN A 2 -10.74 -11.31 6.83
C ASN A 2 -9.89 -11.29 5.55
N ILE A 3 -9.42 -12.47 5.12
CA ILE A 3 -8.76 -12.63 3.82
C ILE A 3 -9.83 -12.91 2.77
N ILE A 4 -9.82 -12.12 1.71
CA ILE A 4 -10.80 -12.18 0.61
C ILE A 4 -10.09 -12.66 -0.65
N ASN A 5 -10.60 -13.72 -1.27
CA ASN A 5 -10.05 -14.31 -2.49
C ASN A 5 -10.73 -13.74 -3.74
N GLU A 6 -10.60 -12.42 -3.93
CA GLU A 6 -11.25 -11.68 -5.02
C GLU A 6 -10.34 -10.55 -5.55
N ASN A 7 -10.69 -10.00 -6.70
CA ASN A 7 -9.99 -8.82 -7.23
C ASN A 7 -10.42 -7.56 -6.47
N LEU A 8 -9.49 -7.01 -5.67
CA LEU A 8 -9.66 -5.76 -4.91
C LEU A 8 -10.19 -4.60 -5.77
N TYR A 9 -9.71 -4.44 -7.00
CA TYR A 9 -10.03 -3.27 -7.82
C TYR A 9 -11.42 -3.32 -8.45
N THR A 10 -12.07 -4.49 -8.46
CA THR A 10 -13.48 -4.65 -8.86
C THR A 10 -14.41 -4.88 -7.66
N SER A 11 -13.87 -4.91 -6.44
CA SER A 11 -14.66 -5.13 -5.22
C SER A 11 -15.44 -3.89 -4.78
N GLY A 12 -16.45 -4.11 -3.94
CA GLY A 12 -17.32 -3.09 -3.37
C GLY A 12 -16.74 -2.29 -2.20
N VAL A 13 -15.44 -2.39 -1.90
CA VAL A 13 -14.84 -1.60 -0.80
C VAL A 13 -14.78 -0.11 -1.15
N ASP A 14 -14.93 0.74 -0.12
CA ASP A 14 -14.89 2.20 -0.26
C ASP A 14 -13.49 2.70 -0.65
N ILE A 15 -12.45 2.20 0.03
CA ILE A 15 -11.06 2.64 -0.16
C ILE A 15 -10.23 1.47 -0.66
N LYS A 16 -9.53 1.66 -1.78
CA LYS A 16 -8.75 0.61 -2.45
C LYS A 16 -7.26 0.83 -2.30
N GLY A 17 -6.59 -0.20 -1.79
CA GLY A 17 -5.17 -0.19 -1.49
C GLY A 17 -4.28 -0.70 -2.60
N PHE A 18 -3.00 -0.34 -2.52
CA PHE A 18 -1.92 -1.05 -3.20
C PHE A 18 -0.65 -1.04 -2.35
N THR A 19 0.25 -2.01 -2.56
CA THR A 19 1.57 -2.01 -1.94
C THR A 19 2.53 -1.11 -2.70
N SER A 20 3.28 -0.28 -2.00
CA SER A 20 4.16 0.73 -2.59
C SER A 20 5.60 0.68 -2.05
N ASN A 21 6.47 1.49 -2.64
CA ASN A 21 7.87 1.72 -2.26
C ASN A 21 8.14 3.19 -1.94
N GLY A 22 9.35 3.53 -1.48
CA GLY A 22 9.77 4.88 -1.11
C GLY A 22 10.51 5.67 -2.20
N VAL A 23 10.50 5.26 -3.46
CA VAL A 23 11.30 5.88 -4.52
C VAL A 23 10.49 6.86 -5.35
N VAL A 24 10.95 8.12 -5.38
CA VAL A 24 10.43 9.16 -6.26
C VAL A 24 11.45 9.45 -7.36
N LYS A 25 11.01 9.37 -8.62
CA LYS A 25 11.82 9.61 -9.83
C LYS A 25 12.25 11.08 -9.93
N GLY A 26 13.21 11.36 -10.81
CA GLY A 26 13.64 12.72 -11.15
C GLY A 26 12.51 13.62 -11.64
N ASN A 27 11.51 13.05 -12.35
CA ASN A 27 10.32 13.77 -12.80
C ASN A 27 9.27 13.99 -11.69
N GLY A 28 9.54 13.55 -10.45
CA GLY A 28 8.66 13.75 -9.30
C GLY A 28 7.59 12.70 -9.09
N GLU A 29 7.43 11.70 -9.96
CA GLU A 29 6.49 10.61 -9.70
C GLU A 29 7.06 9.55 -8.75
N LEU A 30 6.20 9.01 -7.90
CA LEU A 30 6.40 7.75 -7.19
C LEU A 30 6.55 6.58 -8.19
N VAL A 31 7.49 5.68 -7.95
CA VAL A 31 7.70 4.51 -8.82
C VAL A 31 6.55 3.51 -8.67
N MET A 32 5.75 3.33 -9.71
CA MET A 32 4.60 2.41 -9.76
C MET A 32 4.66 1.52 -11.02
N GLY A 33 5.70 0.67 -11.10
CA GLY A 33 6.05 -0.06 -12.34
C GLY A 33 5.60 -1.52 -12.42
N ALA A 34 5.17 -2.14 -11.32
CA ALA A 34 4.82 -3.56 -11.27
C ALA A 34 3.63 -3.83 -10.32
N GLY A 35 3.10 -5.06 -10.38
CA GLY A 35 2.08 -5.55 -9.46
C GLY A 35 0.82 -4.68 -9.38
N THR A 36 0.29 -4.56 -8.17
CA THR A 36 -0.86 -3.72 -7.80
C THR A 36 -0.61 -2.24 -8.07
N ALA A 37 0.61 -1.75 -7.83
CA ALA A 37 0.99 -0.36 -8.11
C ALA A 37 0.85 0.00 -9.60
N LYS A 38 1.25 -0.90 -10.52
CA LYS A 38 1.07 -0.69 -11.96
C LYS A 38 -0.41 -0.63 -12.34
N GLN A 39 -1.24 -1.49 -11.75
CA GLN A 39 -2.68 -1.50 -12.01
C GLN A 39 -3.33 -0.19 -11.57
N VAL A 40 -3.03 0.28 -10.37
CA VAL A 40 -3.49 1.59 -9.87
C VAL A 40 -3.03 2.73 -10.77
N LYS A 41 -1.76 2.72 -11.24
CA LYS A 41 -1.27 3.73 -12.19
C LYS A 41 -2.05 3.72 -13.51
N ILE A 42 -2.46 2.56 -14.01
CA ILE A 42 -3.26 2.47 -15.23
C ILE A 42 -4.66 3.06 -15.01
N LEU A 43 -5.27 2.79 -13.85
CA LEU A 43 -6.60 3.31 -13.49
C LEU A 43 -6.59 4.81 -13.16
N HIS A 44 -5.51 5.30 -12.55
CA HIS A 44 -5.35 6.67 -12.09
C HIS A 44 -3.96 7.22 -12.48
N PRO A 45 -3.79 7.69 -13.73
CA PRO A 45 -2.48 8.08 -14.28
C PRO A 45 -1.78 9.22 -13.54
N ASP A 46 -2.52 10.07 -12.82
CA ASP A 46 -2.00 11.25 -12.12
C ASP A 46 -1.49 10.94 -10.69
N LEU A 47 -1.94 9.82 -10.09
CA LEU A 47 -1.55 9.43 -8.72
C LEU A 47 -0.03 9.30 -8.50
N PRO A 48 0.78 8.78 -9.43
CA PRO A 48 2.23 8.74 -9.25
C PRO A 48 2.82 10.11 -8.95
N LEU A 49 2.39 11.16 -9.68
CA LEU A 49 2.88 12.52 -9.48
C LEU A 49 2.34 13.13 -8.20
N LEU A 50 1.05 12.93 -7.91
CA LEU A 50 0.40 13.39 -6.69
C LEU A 50 1.11 12.82 -5.44
N PHE A 51 1.25 11.50 -5.36
CA PHE A 51 1.93 10.86 -4.23
C PHE A 51 3.41 11.21 -4.15
N GLY A 52 4.10 11.32 -5.29
CA GLY A 52 5.49 11.75 -5.31
C GLY A 52 5.67 13.18 -4.78
N ASN A 53 4.73 14.09 -5.04
CA ASN A 53 4.72 15.44 -4.47
C ASN A 53 4.43 15.42 -2.96
N MET A 54 3.44 14.65 -2.50
CA MET A 54 3.16 14.49 -1.05
C MET A 54 4.40 14.01 -0.27
N LEU A 55 5.17 13.07 -0.84
CA LEU A 55 6.41 12.60 -0.23
C LEU A 55 7.45 13.70 -0.14
N LYS A 56 7.64 14.48 -1.20
CA LYS A 56 8.60 15.58 -1.23
C LYS A 56 8.25 16.69 -0.24
N THR A 57 6.97 16.98 -0.01
CA THR A 57 6.55 18.08 0.87
C THR A 57 6.49 17.67 2.34
N SER A 58 6.14 16.42 2.63
CA SER A 58 5.72 16.03 3.98
C SER A 58 6.66 15.03 4.66
N PHE A 59 7.60 14.44 3.92
CA PHE A 59 8.48 13.39 4.44
C PHE A 59 9.95 13.69 4.15
N ARG A 60 10.83 13.14 5.00
CA ARG A 60 12.28 13.19 4.79
C ARG A 60 12.76 11.88 4.16
N LYS A 61 13.79 11.99 3.33
CA LYS A 61 14.49 10.81 2.82
C LYS A 61 15.40 10.24 3.88
N VAL A 62 15.45 8.92 3.96
CA VAL A 62 16.43 8.13 4.71
C VAL A 62 17.11 7.21 3.69
N ASN A 63 18.44 7.30 3.59
CA ASN A 63 19.23 6.50 2.64
C ASN A 63 18.70 6.56 1.19
N GLY A 64 18.29 7.75 0.74
CA GLY A 64 17.84 7.98 -0.64
C GLY A 64 16.37 7.64 -0.93
N THR A 65 15.64 7.03 0.01
CA THR A 65 14.22 6.67 -0.14
C THR A 65 13.36 7.35 0.93
N TYR A 66 12.05 7.46 0.73
CA TYR A 66 11.13 7.98 1.74
C TYR A 66 10.61 6.84 2.62
N ARG A 67 10.46 7.08 3.93
CA ARG A 67 9.71 6.23 4.86
C ARG A 67 8.47 6.99 5.30
N TYR A 68 7.29 6.48 4.94
CA TYR A 68 6.03 7.22 5.09
C TYR A 68 4.86 6.38 5.59
N GLY A 69 4.93 5.04 5.50
CA GLY A 69 3.90 4.16 6.03
C GLY A 69 2.70 4.04 5.08
N TYR A 70 1.92 5.11 4.93
CA TYR A 70 0.87 5.17 3.92
C TYR A 70 0.71 6.57 3.30
N LEU A 71 0.12 6.63 2.10
CA LEU A 71 -0.41 7.85 1.49
C LEU A 71 -1.85 7.59 1.10
N TYR A 72 -2.74 8.55 1.33
CA TYR A 72 -4.14 8.46 0.96
C TYR A 72 -4.52 9.66 0.11
N ASP A 73 -5.25 9.40 -0.97
CA ASP A 73 -5.87 10.41 -1.81
C ASP A 73 -7.39 10.27 -1.71
N GLU A 74 -8.06 11.34 -1.26
CA GLU A 74 -9.51 11.32 -1.00
C GLU A 74 -10.32 11.31 -2.30
N ASP A 75 -9.88 12.06 -3.31
CA ASP A 75 -10.58 12.22 -4.60
C ASP A 75 -10.71 10.88 -5.35
N THR A 76 -9.66 10.06 -5.33
CA THR A 76 -9.67 8.72 -5.93
C THR A 76 -10.03 7.61 -4.95
N SER A 77 -10.08 7.90 -3.64
CA SER A 77 -10.21 6.91 -2.57
C SER A 77 -9.16 5.78 -2.66
N ILE A 78 -7.93 6.14 -3.05
CA ILE A 78 -6.80 5.22 -3.16
C ILE A 78 -5.83 5.41 -1.99
N ILE A 79 -5.38 4.28 -1.41
CA ILE A 79 -4.36 4.26 -0.36
C ILE A 79 -3.12 3.47 -0.78
N ALA A 80 -1.95 4.09 -0.71
CA ALA A 80 -0.66 3.46 -0.94
C ALA A 80 -0.09 2.96 0.40
N VAL A 81 0.03 1.65 0.61
CA VAL A 81 0.64 1.07 1.82
C VAL A 81 2.10 0.74 1.54
N GLN A 82 3.03 1.33 2.27
CA GLN A 82 4.45 1.14 2.02
C GLN A 82 4.91 -0.24 2.50
N THR A 83 5.53 -1.01 1.61
CA THR A 83 6.09 -2.33 1.96
C THR A 83 7.57 -2.45 1.62
N LYS A 84 8.14 -1.46 0.91
CA LYS A 84 9.53 -1.42 0.47
C LYS A 84 10.13 -0.03 0.67
N TYR A 85 11.42 0.02 0.97
CA TYR A 85 12.20 1.25 0.83
C TYR A 85 12.47 1.51 -0.65
N HIS A 86 13.08 0.54 -1.35
CA HIS A 86 13.38 0.61 -2.77
C HIS A 86 12.65 -0.49 -3.55
N TYR A 87 12.12 -0.18 -4.74
CA TYR A 87 11.32 -1.13 -5.53
C TYR A 87 12.08 -2.37 -6.01
N LYS A 88 13.42 -2.30 -6.06
CA LYS A 88 14.31 -3.40 -6.48
C LYS A 88 14.53 -4.45 -5.39
N ASP A 89 14.32 -4.08 -4.14
CA ASP A 89 14.62 -4.93 -2.99
C ASP A 89 13.40 -5.77 -2.61
N ALA A 90 13.59 -6.75 -1.73
CA ALA A 90 12.48 -7.45 -1.09
C ALA A 90 11.67 -6.48 -0.21
N SER A 91 10.44 -6.86 0.12
CA SER A 91 9.68 -6.18 1.15
C SER A 91 10.30 -6.38 2.51
N ASP A 92 10.14 -5.37 3.36
CA ASP A 92 10.74 -5.31 4.69
C ASP A 92 9.64 -5.46 5.74
N VAL A 93 9.76 -6.46 6.62
CA VAL A 93 8.71 -6.82 7.59
C VAL A 93 8.49 -5.70 8.60
N GLU A 94 9.55 -5.07 9.11
CA GLU A 94 9.44 -3.95 10.06
C GLU A 94 8.79 -2.72 9.40
N LEU A 95 9.07 -2.47 8.13
CA LEU A 95 8.40 -1.43 7.36
C LEU A 95 6.93 -1.74 7.14
N ILE A 96 6.58 -3.00 6.87
CA ILE A 96 5.18 -3.43 6.76
C ILE A 96 4.47 -3.21 8.10
N GLU A 97 5.05 -3.66 9.21
CA GLU A 97 4.51 -3.44 10.56
C GLU A 97 4.25 -1.95 10.81
N TYR A 98 5.25 -1.10 10.60
CA TYR A 98 5.10 0.36 10.73
C TYR A 98 3.98 0.93 9.86
N SER A 99 3.87 0.48 8.61
CA SER A 99 2.81 0.92 7.70
C SER A 99 1.43 0.47 8.15
N LEU A 100 1.30 -0.76 8.66
CA LEU A 100 0.04 -1.31 9.15
C LEU A 100 -0.40 -0.68 10.47
N GLU A 101 0.52 -0.29 11.36
CA GLU A 101 0.20 0.48 12.56
C GLU A 101 -0.42 1.84 12.22
N LEU A 102 0.13 2.53 11.23
CA LEU A 102 -0.40 3.82 10.77
C LEU A 102 -1.73 3.64 10.02
N LEU A 103 -1.85 2.58 9.20
CA LEU A 103 -3.11 2.22 8.56
C LEU A 103 -4.20 1.89 9.57
N ASN A 104 -3.87 1.20 10.68
CA ASN A 104 -4.83 0.89 11.74
C ASN A 104 -5.40 2.17 12.36
N LYS A 105 -4.56 3.17 12.66
CA LYS A 105 -5.02 4.48 13.14
C LYS A 105 -5.93 5.17 12.13
N PHE A 106 -5.54 5.14 10.84
CA PHE A 106 -6.38 5.67 9.76
C PHE A 106 -7.74 4.96 9.69
N ALA A 107 -7.76 3.63 9.75
CA ALA A 107 -8.97 2.82 9.67
C ALA A 107 -9.91 3.05 10.86
N GLN A 108 -9.38 3.29 12.06
CA GLN A 108 -10.19 3.63 13.23
C GLN A 108 -10.88 5.01 13.08
N LEU A 109 -10.18 5.99 12.51
CA LEU A 109 -10.76 7.31 12.20
C LEU A 109 -11.80 7.25 11.07
N HIS A 110 -11.72 6.23 10.21
CA HIS A 110 -12.66 5.99 9.11
C HIS A 110 -13.46 4.71 9.35
N SER A 111 -13.95 4.51 10.58
CA SER A 111 -14.67 3.30 10.98
C SER A 111 -15.95 3.01 10.19
N ASN A 112 -16.49 4.01 9.48
CA ASN A 112 -17.63 3.90 8.57
C ASN A 112 -17.24 3.53 7.12
N LYS A 113 -15.96 3.31 6.83
CA LYS A 113 -15.44 2.95 5.50
C LYS A 113 -14.81 1.58 5.53
N LEU A 114 -15.08 0.80 4.48
CA LEU A 114 -14.43 -0.46 4.22
C LEU A 114 -13.15 -0.24 3.40
N ILE A 115 -12.02 -0.65 3.96
CA ILE A 115 -10.70 -0.45 3.36
C ILE A 115 -10.19 -1.80 2.89
N GLY A 116 -9.97 -1.96 1.59
CA GLY A 116 -9.34 -3.15 1.03
C GLY A 116 -7.87 -2.91 0.76
N ILE A 117 -6.98 -3.76 1.25
CA ILE A 117 -5.55 -3.74 0.91
C ILE A 117 -5.16 -5.07 0.27
N PRO A 118 -4.20 -5.10 -0.68
CA PRO A 118 -3.62 -6.38 -1.10
C PRO A 118 -2.83 -7.00 0.06
N PHE A 119 -2.69 -8.32 0.04
CA PHE A 119 -1.81 -9.03 0.96
C PHE A 119 -0.37 -8.45 0.86
N PRO A 120 0.17 -7.84 1.92
CA PRO A 120 1.40 -7.08 1.82
C PRO A 120 2.63 -7.98 1.75
N GLY A 121 3.62 -7.56 0.95
CA GLY A 121 4.95 -8.16 0.93
C GLY A 121 5.10 -9.49 0.18
N ILE A 122 4.01 -10.09 -0.31
CA ILE A 122 4.07 -11.31 -1.13
C ILE A 122 4.28 -11.00 -2.63
N GLY A 123 4.53 -12.04 -3.44
CA GLY A 123 4.76 -11.90 -4.88
C GLY A 123 6.02 -11.10 -5.18
N GLU A 124 5.86 -9.89 -5.74
CA GLU A 124 6.97 -8.95 -6.00
C GLU A 124 7.74 -8.58 -4.72
N GLY A 125 7.10 -8.67 -3.54
CA GLY A 125 7.73 -8.43 -2.24
C GLY A 125 8.62 -9.57 -1.74
N LYS A 126 8.50 -10.78 -2.30
CA LYS A 126 9.32 -11.97 -2.00
C LYS A 126 9.31 -12.45 -0.53
N LEU A 127 8.38 -11.98 0.30
CA LEU A 127 8.18 -12.54 1.64
C LEU A 127 7.28 -13.78 1.58
N ASN A 128 7.43 -14.67 2.56
CA ASN A 128 6.44 -15.73 2.78
C ASN A 128 5.24 -15.14 3.52
N LYS A 129 4.04 -15.68 3.27
CA LYS A 129 2.83 -15.25 3.98
C LYS A 129 3.00 -15.29 5.50
N ASN A 130 3.64 -16.33 6.01
CA ASN A 130 3.86 -16.53 7.45
C ASN A 130 4.70 -15.41 8.09
N ASP A 131 5.56 -14.74 7.32
CA ASP A 131 6.39 -13.63 7.79
C ASP A 131 5.55 -12.36 8.05
N VAL A 132 4.30 -12.32 7.57
CA VAL A 132 3.45 -11.12 7.60
C VAL A 132 2.08 -11.42 8.23
N LEU A 133 1.64 -12.68 8.26
CA LEU A 133 0.30 -13.08 8.70
C LEU A 133 -0.04 -12.55 10.09
N PHE A 134 0.90 -12.63 11.04
CA PHE A 134 0.70 -12.18 12.41
C PHE A 134 0.46 -10.66 12.50
N LEU A 135 1.02 -9.87 11.57
CA LEU A 135 0.80 -8.41 11.53
C LEU A 135 -0.63 -8.08 11.09
N LEU A 136 -1.24 -8.92 10.25
CA LEU A 136 -2.59 -8.72 9.74
C LEU A 136 -3.67 -9.00 10.79
N GLU A 137 -3.34 -9.77 11.83
CA GLU A 137 -4.26 -10.08 12.94
C GLU A 137 -4.60 -8.84 13.78
N ALA A 138 -3.72 -7.85 13.81
CA ALA A 138 -3.90 -6.59 14.56
C ALA A 138 -4.78 -5.57 13.82
N LEU A 139 -5.18 -5.84 12.57
CA LEU A 139 -5.99 -4.92 11.78
C LEU A 139 -7.45 -4.90 12.25
N PRO A 140 -8.12 -3.73 12.22
CA PRO A 140 -9.51 -3.61 12.63
C PRO A 140 -10.45 -4.27 11.60
N THR A 141 -11.68 -4.53 12.00
CA THR A 141 -12.65 -5.30 11.19
C THR A 141 -13.07 -4.61 9.89
N ASN A 142 -12.89 -3.29 9.78
CA ASN A 142 -13.14 -2.52 8.56
C ASN A 142 -11.95 -2.53 7.58
N VAL A 143 -10.89 -3.29 7.87
CA VAL A 143 -9.80 -3.56 6.93
C VAL A 143 -9.89 -5.00 6.43
N LEU A 144 -9.99 -5.15 5.11
CA LEU A 144 -10.04 -6.43 4.41
C LEU A 144 -8.73 -6.65 3.65
N VAL A 145 -8.16 -7.84 3.80
CA VAL A 145 -6.93 -8.21 3.08
C VAL A 145 -7.32 -9.03 1.86
N PHE A 146 -6.94 -8.56 0.68
CA PHE A 146 -7.25 -9.22 -0.57
C PHE A 146 -6.06 -10.03 -1.06
N GLU A 147 -6.33 -11.28 -1.37
CA GLU A 147 -5.41 -12.18 -2.04
C GLU A 147 -6.05 -12.59 -3.37
N TYR A 148 -5.42 -12.18 -4.48
CA TYR A 148 -5.87 -12.61 -5.79
C TYR A 148 -4.71 -13.33 -6.48
N GLU A 149 -4.84 -14.64 -6.67
CA GLU A 149 -3.99 -15.38 -7.58
C GLU A 149 -4.39 -14.98 -9.00
N LYS A 150 -3.45 -14.41 -9.76
CA LYS A 150 -3.62 -14.37 -11.21
C LYS A 150 -3.35 -15.78 -11.73
N ASP A 151 -4.36 -16.39 -12.34
CA ASP A 151 -4.19 -17.53 -13.24
C ASP A 151 -3.08 -17.26 -14.28
#